data_AF-A0A7S0D9B5-F1
#
_entry.id   AF-A0A7S0D9B5-F1
#
_cell.length_a   1.000
_cell.length_b   1.000
_cell.length_c   1.000
_cell.angle_alpha   90.00
_cell.angle_beta   90.00
_cell.angle_gamma   90.00
#
_symmetry.space_group_name_H-M   'P 1'
#
loop_
_entity.id
_entity.type
_entity.pdbx_description
1 polymer ?
#
loop_
_entity_poly.entity_id
_entity_poly.type
_entity_poly.pdbx_seq_one_letter_code
_entity_poly.pdbx_strand_id
1 'polypeptide(L)'
;KIVRDVFSPRARRSIAERHAPSGLDMGGTAGQRRAEKAEREQLKKETAASSKKKAEEDAHWAAAGEGQKSKAAARREAADAASDAAAAKRAEAKRLAQLEEEEMASFGKPKAKGGAKKKMTKAEIRAAEEAEALARAKARFAKAQEAKKEVSEEAYAATVDVANENANGSVEASGVDAAVDALKSLTTGGGGSTPQSTNMKAAFAAFQEVELPKLKEENPRLKKSQYDELLSKMWKKDPRNPQNFPKE
;
A
#
# COMPACT_ATOMS: atom_id res chain seq x y z
N LYS A 1 -70.79 -67.38 26.63
CA LYS A 1 -70.24 -68.33 27.63
C LYS A 1 -69.23 -67.57 28.48
N ILE A 2 -69.51 -67.49 29.77
CA ILE A 2 -68.77 -66.77 30.80
C ILE A 2 -67.59 -67.66 31.28
N VAL A 3 -66.64 -67.05 31.98
CA VAL A 3 -65.65 -67.63 32.94
C VAL A 3 -64.33 -68.02 32.24
N ARG A 4 -63.13 -67.57 32.63
CA ARG A 4 -62.58 -67.42 33.99
C ARG A 4 -61.32 -66.52 34.02
N ASP A 5 -61.30 -65.63 35.00
CA ASP A 5 -60.12 -65.00 35.61
C ASP A 5 -59.13 -66.05 36.16
N VAL A 6 -57.82 -65.86 35.95
CA VAL A 6 -56.79 -66.18 36.95
C VAL A 6 -55.66 -65.15 36.86
N PHE A 7 -55.78 -64.14 37.71
CA PHE A 7 -54.72 -63.24 38.12
C PHE A 7 -53.72 -64.00 39.03
N SER A 8 -52.42 -63.87 38.76
CA SER A 8 -51.40 -63.98 39.81
C SER A 8 -50.21 -63.06 39.50
N PRO A 9 -49.73 -62.25 40.47
CA PRO A 9 -48.81 -61.15 40.24
C PRO A 9 -47.35 -61.57 40.48
N ARG A 10 -46.42 -60.63 40.18
CA ARG A 10 -45.11 -60.41 40.81
C ARG A 10 -43.89 -60.72 39.93
N ALA A 11 -43.37 -59.67 39.30
CA ALA A 11 -41.93 -59.43 39.25
C ALA A 11 -41.66 -57.94 39.04
N ARG A 12 -41.48 -57.22 40.16
CA ARG A 12 -40.90 -55.88 40.19
C ARG A 12 -39.51 -55.97 39.57
N ARG A 13 -39.28 -55.39 38.39
CA ARG A 13 -37.92 -55.05 37.95
C ARG A 13 -37.59 -53.68 38.52
N SER A 14 -36.84 -53.72 39.61
CA SER A 14 -36.22 -52.58 40.26
C SER A 14 -35.41 -51.76 39.26
N ILE A 15 -35.73 -50.48 39.17
CA ILE A 15 -34.83 -49.43 38.70
C ILE A 15 -33.65 -49.42 39.67
N ALA A 16 -32.52 -50.01 39.24
CA ALA A 16 -31.25 -49.89 39.93
C ALA A 16 -30.39 -48.93 39.10
N GLU A 17 -30.55 -47.67 39.47
CA GLU A 17 -29.62 -46.58 39.27
C GLU A 17 -28.19 -47.04 39.60
N ARG A 18 -27.36 -47.21 38.56
CA ARG A 18 -25.92 -47.35 38.70
C ARG A 18 -25.26 -46.08 38.20
N HIS A 19 -25.12 -45.13 39.12
CA HIS A 19 -24.08 -44.12 39.07
C HIS A 19 -22.72 -44.83 39.02
N ALA A 20 -22.08 -44.85 37.84
CA ALA A 20 -20.71 -45.28 37.70
C ALA A 20 -19.79 -44.08 38.00
N PRO A 21 -18.88 -44.16 38.99
CA PRO A 21 -17.87 -43.13 39.17
C PRO A 21 -16.88 -43.17 38.00
N SER A 22 -16.61 -42.00 37.44
CA SER A 22 -15.57 -41.73 36.44
C SER A 22 -14.19 -42.15 36.96
N GLY A 23 -13.84 -43.42 36.75
CA GLY A 23 -12.47 -43.90 36.85
C GLY A 23 -11.73 -43.54 35.58
N LEU A 24 -10.62 -42.80 35.71
CA LEU A 24 -9.63 -42.65 34.67
C LEU A 24 -9.04 -44.05 34.35
N ASP A 25 -9.60 -44.73 33.36
CA ASP A 25 -8.96 -45.89 32.74
C ASP A 25 -7.82 -45.38 31.86
N MET A 26 -6.63 -45.25 32.43
CA MET A 26 -5.39 -45.12 31.67
C MET A 26 -5.13 -46.47 31.00
N GLY A 27 -5.86 -46.74 29.92
CA GLY A 27 -5.74 -47.94 29.11
C GLY A 27 -4.28 -48.16 28.74
N GLY A 28 -3.77 -49.36 29.02
CA GLY A 28 -2.36 -49.71 28.79
C GLY A 28 -1.89 -49.41 27.37
N THR A 29 -0.58 -49.49 27.11
CA THR A 29 0.11 -49.03 25.88
C THR A 29 -0.59 -49.35 24.53
N ALA A 30 -1.38 -50.42 24.45
CA ALA A 30 -2.22 -50.75 23.29
C ALA A 30 -3.46 -49.83 23.10
N GLY A 31 -4.11 -49.37 24.17
CA GLY A 31 -5.20 -48.41 24.16
C GLY A 31 -4.73 -47.01 23.75
N GLN A 32 -3.59 -46.56 24.30
CA GLN A 32 -2.93 -45.30 23.91
C GLN A 32 -2.57 -45.28 22.41
N ARG A 33 -2.00 -46.37 21.86
CA ARG A 33 -1.68 -46.47 20.42
C ARG A 33 -2.91 -46.45 19.52
N ARG A 34 -4.05 -47.00 19.97
CA ARG A 34 -5.32 -46.94 19.22
C ARG A 34 -5.92 -45.53 19.26
N ALA A 35 -5.84 -44.85 20.40
CA ALA A 35 -6.25 -43.45 20.54
C ALA A 35 -5.40 -42.54 19.65
N GLU A 36 -4.07 -42.66 19.67
CA GLU A 36 -3.15 -41.89 18.82
C GLU A 36 -3.38 -42.15 17.31
N LYS A 37 -3.67 -43.40 16.92
CA LYS A 37 -4.05 -43.71 15.53
C LYS A 37 -5.37 -43.06 15.14
N ALA A 38 -6.36 -43.05 16.04
CA ALA A 38 -7.65 -42.41 15.81
C ALA A 38 -7.51 -40.88 15.69
N GLU A 39 -6.72 -40.25 16.57
CA GLU A 39 -6.42 -38.81 16.51
C GLU A 39 -5.67 -38.45 15.23
N ARG A 40 -4.68 -39.24 14.81
CA ARG A 40 -3.97 -39.00 13.54
C ARG A 40 -4.88 -39.13 12.32
N GLU A 41 -5.83 -40.07 12.34
CA GLU A 41 -6.84 -40.18 11.27
C GLU A 41 -7.86 -39.04 11.30
N GLN A 42 -8.24 -38.55 12.49
CA GLN A 42 -9.09 -37.36 12.63
C GLN A 42 -8.37 -36.10 12.16
N LEU A 43 -7.13 -35.86 12.58
CA LEU A 43 -6.31 -34.74 12.11
C LEU A 43 -6.10 -34.77 10.59
N LYS A 44 -5.90 -35.95 10.00
CA LYS A 44 -5.86 -36.11 8.53
C LYS A 44 -7.18 -35.76 7.85
N LYS A 45 -8.32 -36.13 8.45
CA LYS A 45 -9.65 -35.79 7.93
C LYS A 45 -9.92 -34.29 8.07
N GLU A 46 -9.54 -33.68 9.18
CA GLU A 46 -9.70 -32.23 9.44
C GLU A 46 -8.79 -31.39 8.57
N THR A 47 -7.53 -31.79 8.37
CA THR A 47 -6.62 -31.13 7.43
C THR A 47 -7.08 -31.29 5.98
N ALA A 48 -7.60 -32.46 5.59
CA ALA A 48 -8.18 -32.66 4.26
C ALA A 48 -9.49 -31.90 4.06
N ALA A 49 -10.33 -31.78 5.10
CA ALA A 49 -11.57 -31.01 5.05
C ALA A 49 -11.29 -29.51 5.00
N SER A 50 -10.34 -29.03 5.80
CA SER A 50 -9.92 -27.62 5.79
C SER A 50 -9.18 -27.23 4.51
N SER A 51 -8.37 -28.11 3.92
CA SER A 51 -7.74 -27.84 2.62
C SER A 51 -8.75 -27.80 1.49
N LYS A 52 -9.74 -28.70 1.48
CA LYS A 52 -10.87 -28.65 0.53
C LYS A 52 -11.68 -27.37 0.69
N LYS A 53 -12.03 -27.01 1.93
CA LYS A 53 -12.79 -25.78 2.20
C LYS A 53 -12.02 -24.53 1.77
N LYS A 54 -10.71 -24.47 2.03
CA LYS A 54 -9.84 -23.38 1.53
C LYS A 54 -9.80 -23.35 0.01
N ALA A 55 -9.65 -24.49 -0.65
CA ALA A 55 -9.64 -24.55 -2.11
C ALA A 55 -10.99 -24.12 -2.72
N GLU A 56 -12.10 -24.46 -2.08
CA GLU A 56 -13.45 -24.03 -2.48
C GLU A 56 -13.66 -22.52 -2.27
N GLU A 57 -13.20 -21.97 -1.15
CA GLU A 57 -13.21 -20.52 -0.86
C GLU A 57 -12.31 -19.75 -1.84
N ASP A 58 -11.08 -20.22 -2.06
CA ASP A 58 -10.14 -19.64 -3.03
C ASP A 58 -10.70 -19.68 -4.45
N ALA A 59 -11.36 -20.79 -4.83
CA ALA A 59 -12.04 -20.90 -6.13
C ALA A 59 -13.24 -19.95 -6.24
N HIS A 60 -14.02 -19.79 -5.16
CA HIS A 60 -15.12 -18.84 -5.09
C HIS A 60 -14.63 -17.40 -5.30
N TRP A 61 -13.55 -16.99 -4.61
CA TRP A 61 -12.98 -15.65 -4.76
C TRP A 61 -12.28 -15.44 -6.12
N ALA A 62 -11.63 -16.48 -6.66
CA ALA A 62 -11.07 -16.42 -8.01
C ALA A 62 -12.16 -16.28 -9.09
N ALA A 63 -13.29 -16.99 -8.96
CA ALA A 63 -14.41 -16.93 -9.88
C ALA A 63 -15.20 -15.60 -9.77
N ALA A 64 -15.26 -14.99 -8.59
CA ALA A 64 -15.87 -13.68 -8.35
C ALA A 64 -15.06 -12.50 -8.96
N GLY A 65 -13.93 -12.76 -9.61
CA GLY A 65 -13.13 -11.75 -10.30
C GLY A 65 -12.03 -11.09 -9.45
N GLU A 66 -12.00 -11.36 -8.14
CA GLU A 66 -10.95 -10.89 -7.22
C GLU A 66 -9.55 -11.45 -7.60
N GLY A 67 -9.52 -12.58 -8.33
CA GLY A 67 -8.29 -13.18 -8.86
C GLY A 67 -7.87 -12.72 -10.26
N GLN A 68 -8.69 -11.95 -10.98
CA GLN A 68 -8.31 -11.43 -12.28
C GLN A 68 -7.38 -10.22 -12.10
N LYS A 69 -6.07 -10.50 -12.08
CA LYS A 69 -5.04 -9.47 -12.12
C LYS A 69 -5.36 -8.52 -13.28
N SER A 70 -5.64 -7.26 -12.94
CA SER A 70 -5.87 -6.23 -13.94
C SER A 70 -4.65 -6.15 -14.87
N LYS A 71 -4.85 -5.70 -16.11
CA LYS A 71 -3.76 -5.52 -17.08
C LYS A 71 -2.63 -4.64 -16.53
N ALA A 72 -2.95 -3.73 -15.59
CA ALA A 72 -1.98 -2.92 -14.87
C ALA A 72 -1.19 -3.72 -13.83
N ALA A 73 -1.84 -4.57 -13.04
CA ALA A 73 -1.18 -5.46 -12.08
C ALA A 73 -0.24 -6.45 -12.77
N ALA A 74 -0.68 -7.07 -13.88
CA ALA A 74 0.16 -7.97 -14.67
C ALA A 74 1.37 -7.26 -15.29
N ARG A 75 1.23 -6.00 -15.74
CA ARG A 75 2.36 -5.19 -16.22
C ARG A 75 3.34 -4.82 -15.13
N ARG A 76 2.85 -4.56 -13.91
CA ARG A 76 3.70 -4.24 -12.76
C ARG A 76 4.51 -5.46 -12.32
N GLU A 77 3.87 -6.62 -12.18
CA GLU A 77 4.54 -7.88 -11.83
C GLU A 77 5.57 -8.30 -12.89
N ALA A 78 5.28 -8.11 -14.19
CA ALA A 78 6.25 -8.35 -15.24
C ALA A 78 7.43 -7.37 -15.21
N ALA A 79 7.21 -6.10 -14.84
CA ALA A 79 8.26 -5.10 -14.69
C ALA A 79 9.14 -5.38 -13.46
N ASP A 80 8.53 -5.79 -12.35
CA ASP A 80 9.23 -6.17 -11.12
C ASP A 80 10.08 -7.43 -11.37
N ALA A 81 9.51 -8.47 -12.00
CA ALA A 81 10.25 -9.67 -12.39
C ALA A 81 11.41 -9.38 -13.37
N ALA A 82 11.23 -8.43 -14.30
CA ALA A 82 12.30 -8.00 -15.21
C ALA A 82 13.41 -7.23 -14.49
N SER A 83 13.06 -6.41 -13.49
CA SER A 83 14.01 -5.69 -12.65
C SER A 83 14.85 -6.67 -11.81
N ASP A 84 14.19 -7.65 -11.18
CA ASP A 84 14.85 -8.67 -10.35
C ASP A 84 15.79 -9.56 -11.18
N ALA A 85 15.34 -9.99 -12.37
CA ALA A 85 16.20 -10.73 -13.30
C ALA A 85 17.41 -9.90 -13.78
N ALA A 86 17.25 -8.60 -13.99
CA ALA A 86 18.34 -7.71 -14.37
C ALA A 86 19.29 -7.41 -13.20
N ALA A 87 18.80 -7.39 -11.96
CA ALA A 87 19.61 -7.26 -10.76
C ALA A 87 20.45 -8.53 -10.53
N ALA A 88 19.84 -9.72 -10.68
CA ALA A 88 20.53 -11.00 -10.60
C ALA A 88 21.66 -11.11 -11.64
N LYS A 89 21.39 -10.78 -12.92
CA LYS A 89 22.41 -10.78 -13.98
C LYS A 89 23.55 -9.80 -13.71
N ARG A 90 23.26 -8.62 -13.14
CA ARG A 90 24.30 -7.65 -12.75
C ARG A 90 25.13 -8.13 -11.57
N ALA A 91 24.53 -8.83 -10.61
CA ALA A 91 25.25 -9.41 -9.48
C ALA A 91 26.17 -10.55 -9.93
N GLU A 92 25.72 -11.41 -10.83
CA GLU A 92 26.54 -12.47 -11.42
C GLU A 92 27.69 -11.91 -12.27
N ALA A 93 27.42 -10.91 -13.12
CA ALA A 93 28.47 -10.23 -13.90
C ALA A 93 29.51 -9.54 -13.00
N LYS A 94 29.06 -8.92 -11.90
CA LYS A 94 29.97 -8.30 -10.91
C LYS A 94 30.82 -9.35 -10.19
N ARG A 95 30.23 -10.51 -9.84
CA ARG A 95 30.96 -11.61 -9.23
C ARG A 95 32.02 -12.17 -10.19
N LEU A 96 31.68 -12.34 -11.46
CA LEU A 96 32.62 -12.81 -12.47
C LEU A 96 33.78 -11.83 -12.65
N ALA A 97 33.49 -10.53 -12.76
CA ALA A 97 34.52 -9.49 -12.88
C ALA A 97 35.44 -9.42 -11.64
N GLN A 98 34.92 -9.65 -10.44
CA GLN A 98 35.75 -9.74 -9.23
C GLN A 98 36.68 -10.95 -9.25
N LEU A 99 36.19 -12.10 -9.72
CA LEU A 99 37.04 -13.29 -9.86
C LEU A 99 38.13 -13.09 -10.92
N GLU A 100 37.81 -12.46 -12.05
CA GLU A 100 38.78 -12.10 -13.09
C GLU A 100 39.83 -11.10 -12.56
N GLU A 101 39.42 -10.10 -11.75
CA GLU A 101 40.34 -9.15 -11.13
C GLU A 101 41.22 -9.82 -10.06
N GLU A 102 40.68 -10.74 -9.27
CA GLU A 102 41.43 -11.55 -8.31
C GLU A 102 42.44 -12.48 -9.00
N GLU A 103 42.05 -13.09 -10.12
CA GLU A 103 42.93 -13.93 -10.94
C GLU A 103 44.08 -13.11 -11.53
N MET A 104 43.79 -11.94 -12.12
CA MET A 104 44.78 -11.00 -12.63
C MET A 104 45.68 -10.42 -11.52
N ALA A 105 45.14 -10.22 -10.31
CA ALA A 105 45.92 -9.83 -9.14
C ALA A 105 46.82 -10.96 -8.62
N SER A 106 46.46 -12.22 -8.85
CA SER A 106 47.27 -13.39 -8.51
C SER A 106 48.43 -13.58 -9.50
N PHE A 107 48.20 -13.32 -10.79
CA PHE A 107 49.23 -13.41 -11.84
C PHE A 107 50.24 -12.25 -11.85
N GLY A 108 49.96 -11.15 -11.12
CA GLY A 108 50.78 -9.94 -11.10
C GLY A 108 51.73 -9.78 -9.90
N LYS A 109 52.01 -10.82 -9.11
CA LYS A 109 52.75 -10.67 -7.84
C LYS A 109 54.21 -11.11 -7.91
N PRO A 110 55.18 -10.21 -8.22
CA PRO A 110 56.56 -10.43 -7.81
C PRO A 110 56.64 -10.27 -6.28
N LYS A 111 57.31 -11.23 -5.62
CA LYS A 111 57.62 -11.18 -4.19
C LYS A 111 58.51 -9.96 -3.91
N ALA A 112 57.95 -8.92 -3.29
CA ALA A 112 58.73 -7.88 -2.64
C ALA A 112 58.09 -7.51 -1.29
N LYS A 113 58.86 -7.74 -0.22
CA LYS A 113 58.68 -7.12 1.09
C LYS A 113 58.73 -5.59 0.91
N GLY A 114 57.80 -4.89 1.54
CA GLY A 114 57.90 -3.45 1.73
C GLY A 114 56.57 -2.75 1.61
N GLY A 115 56.02 -2.33 2.76
CA GLY A 115 54.90 -1.41 2.82
C GLY A 115 55.29 -0.05 2.24
N ALA A 116 55.22 0.09 0.93
CA ALA A 116 55.29 1.36 0.26
C ALA A 116 53.87 1.91 0.13
N LYS A 117 53.58 2.99 0.86
CA LYS A 117 52.36 3.77 0.65
C LYS A 117 52.35 4.19 -0.82
N LYS A 118 51.47 3.57 -1.61
CA LYS A 118 51.24 3.89 -3.02
C LYS A 118 50.92 5.39 -3.06
N LYS A 119 51.80 6.19 -3.63
CA LYS A 119 51.56 7.63 -3.80
C LYS A 119 50.42 7.75 -4.80
N MET A 120 49.19 7.86 -4.30
CA MET A 120 48.02 8.07 -5.14
C MET A 120 48.20 9.40 -5.86
N THR A 121 48.03 9.36 -7.18
CA THR A 121 48.04 10.56 -8.02
C THR A 121 46.87 11.46 -7.62
N LYS A 122 47.00 12.77 -7.81
CA LYS A 122 45.94 13.74 -7.47
C LYS A 122 44.59 13.38 -8.13
N ALA A 123 44.61 12.72 -9.28
CA ALA A 123 43.43 12.22 -9.98
C ALA A 123 42.74 11.08 -9.22
N GLU A 124 43.50 10.13 -8.66
CA GLU A 124 42.96 9.02 -7.87
C GLU A 124 42.36 9.50 -6.54
N ILE A 125 42.98 10.50 -5.89
CA ILE A 125 42.44 11.11 -4.67
C ILE A 125 41.09 11.77 -4.96
N ARG A 126 41.00 12.55 -6.04
CA ARG A 126 39.75 13.20 -6.44
C ARG A 126 38.66 12.19 -6.81
N ALA A 127 39.02 11.12 -7.53
CA ALA A 127 38.06 10.08 -7.89
C ALA A 127 37.53 9.35 -6.64
N ALA A 128 38.39 9.12 -5.63
CA ALA A 128 37.97 8.54 -4.35
C ALA A 128 37.04 9.47 -3.57
N GLU A 129 37.35 10.78 -3.50
CA GLU A 129 36.49 11.79 -2.86
C GLU A 129 35.12 11.90 -3.54
N GLU A 130 35.08 11.92 -4.88
CA GLU A 130 33.83 11.96 -5.64
C GLU A 130 32.99 10.69 -5.42
N ALA A 131 33.63 9.51 -5.35
CA ALA A 131 32.96 8.25 -5.04
C ALA A 131 32.40 8.22 -3.62
N GLU A 132 33.14 8.72 -2.62
CA GLU A 132 32.68 8.81 -1.23
C GLU A 132 31.52 9.81 -1.09
N ALA A 133 31.61 10.97 -1.75
CA ALA A 133 30.55 11.97 -1.77
C ALA A 133 29.25 11.40 -2.36
N LEU A 134 29.35 10.63 -3.46
CA LEU A 134 28.21 10.00 -4.11
C LEU A 134 27.62 8.87 -3.24
N ALA A 135 28.46 8.09 -2.56
CA ALA A 135 28.02 7.06 -1.62
C ALA A 135 27.28 7.68 -0.42
N ARG A 136 27.80 8.79 0.13
CA ARG A 136 27.16 9.55 1.21
C ARG A 136 25.84 10.17 0.76
N ALA A 137 25.76 10.71 -0.45
CA ALA A 137 24.52 11.23 -1.01
C ALA A 137 23.46 10.13 -1.17
N LYS A 138 23.84 8.96 -1.70
CA LYS A 138 22.97 7.79 -1.81
C LYS A 138 22.48 7.29 -0.45
N ALA A 139 23.36 7.22 0.55
CA ALA A 139 22.99 6.83 1.91
C ALA A 139 22.01 7.82 2.55
N ARG A 140 22.23 9.13 2.37
CA ARG A 140 21.28 10.17 2.84
C ARG A 140 19.93 10.07 2.15
N PHE A 141 19.92 9.81 0.84
CA PHE A 141 18.69 9.63 0.09
C PHE A 141 17.92 8.37 0.54
N ALA A 142 18.61 7.25 0.73
CA ALA A 142 18.01 6.01 1.24
C ALA A 142 17.38 6.22 2.63
N LYS A 143 18.11 6.85 3.56
CA LYS A 143 17.61 7.18 4.90
C LYS A 143 16.38 8.12 4.84
N ALA A 144 16.39 9.09 3.94
CA ALA A 144 15.25 9.99 3.75
C ALA A 144 14.03 9.27 3.15
N GLN A 145 14.22 8.22 2.35
CA GLN A 145 13.13 7.40 1.82
C GLN A 145 12.57 6.44 2.88
N GLU A 146 13.42 5.84 3.73
CA GLU A 146 12.96 5.04 4.87
C GLU A 146 12.13 5.88 5.84
N ALA A 147 12.62 7.07 6.22
CA ALA A 147 11.90 7.98 7.09
C ALA A 147 10.54 8.46 6.51
N LYS A 148 10.34 8.37 5.19
CA LYS A 148 9.05 8.66 4.55
C LYS A 148 8.10 7.46 4.50
N LYS A 149 8.63 6.23 4.56
CA LYS A 149 7.82 5.00 4.60
C LYS A 149 7.25 4.75 5.99
N GLU A 150 7.97 5.15 7.03
CA GLU A 150 7.52 5.07 8.41
C GLU A 150 6.63 6.27 8.73
N VAL A 151 5.33 6.12 8.50
CA VAL A 151 4.33 7.03 9.07
C VAL A 151 4.11 6.60 10.51
N SER A 152 4.34 7.52 11.46
CA SER A 152 4.06 7.23 12.87
C SER A 152 2.57 7.00 13.10
N GLU A 153 2.22 6.20 14.11
CA GLU A 153 0.83 5.93 14.50
C GLU A 153 0.06 7.24 14.78
N GLU A 154 0.72 8.21 15.41
CA GLU A 154 0.19 9.56 15.65
C GLU A 154 -0.15 10.31 14.35
N ALA A 155 0.73 10.23 13.33
CA ALA A 155 0.50 10.88 12.05
C ALA A 155 -0.60 10.19 11.25
N TYR A 156 -0.76 8.87 11.39
CA TYR A 156 -1.85 8.12 10.80
C TYR A 156 -3.19 8.47 11.45
N ALA A 157 -3.26 8.47 12.78
CA ALA A 157 -4.45 8.89 13.55
C ALA A 157 -4.89 10.31 13.15
N ALA A 158 -3.94 11.24 13.05
CA ALA A 158 -4.19 12.61 12.59
C ALA A 158 -4.71 12.72 11.15
N THR A 159 -4.62 11.68 10.32
CA THR A 159 -5.22 11.66 8.97
C THR A 159 -6.55 10.93 8.90
N VAL A 160 -6.77 9.92 9.75
CA VAL A 160 -7.97 9.08 9.73
C VAL A 160 -9.08 9.67 10.62
N ASP A 161 -8.71 10.24 11.75
CA ASP A 161 -9.66 10.80 12.73
C ASP A 161 -10.05 12.25 12.41
N VAL A 162 -9.63 12.78 11.25
CA VAL A 162 -10.11 14.06 10.75
C VAL A 162 -11.59 13.91 10.40
N ALA A 163 -12.45 14.58 11.16
CA ALA A 163 -13.88 14.60 10.90
C ALA A 163 -14.14 15.03 9.44
N ASN A 164 -14.82 14.18 8.67
CA ASN A 164 -15.18 14.49 7.29
C ASN A 164 -16.36 15.47 7.26
N GLU A 165 -16.05 16.76 7.26
CA GLU A 165 -17.04 17.85 7.23
C GLU A 165 -17.89 17.86 5.95
N ASN A 166 -17.45 17.17 4.88
CA ASN A 166 -18.23 17.06 3.63
C ASN A 166 -19.50 16.20 3.79
N ALA A 167 -19.58 15.34 4.82
CA ALA A 167 -20.70 14.41 5.00
C ALA A 167 -21.85 14.99 5.85
N ASN A 168 -21.62 16.06 6.62
CA ASN A 168 -22.63 16.62 7.54
C ASN A 168 -23.52 17.69 6.90
N GLY A 169 -23.34 18.00 5.62
CA GLY A 169 -24.12 18.99 4.88
C GLY A 169 -25.33 18.42 4.14
N SER A 170 -26.17 17.58 4.78
CA SER A 170 -27.46 17.21 4.16
C SER A 170 -28.35 18.45 4.11
N VAL A 171 -28.51 19.04 2.93
CA VAL A 171 -29.39 20.19 2.75
C VAL A 171 -30.81 19.67 2.48
N GLU A 172 -31.63 19.63 3.53
CA GLU A 172 -33.05 19.28 3.44
C GLU A 172 -33.83 20.40 2.76
N ALA A 173 -34.03 20.28 1.45
CA ALA A 173 -34.76 21.26 0.64
C ALA A 173 -36.13 20.68 0.21
N SER A 174 -37.17 20.97 0.99
CA SER A 174 -38.54 20.59 0.65
C SER A 174 -39.20 21.65 -0.25
N GLY A 175 -39.15 21.45 -1.57
CA GLY A 175 -39.78 22.32 -2.57
C GLY A 175 -38.78 22.85 -3.62
N VAL A 176 -39.27 23.28 -4.78
CA VAL A 176 -38.42 23.70 -5.90
C VAL A 176 -37.64 24.97 -5.57
N ASP A 177 -38.27 25.98 -4.97
CA ASP A 177 -37.60 27.23 -4.59
C ASP A 177 -36.54 27.01 -3.50
N ALA A 178 -36.85 26.18 -2.50
CA ALA A 178 -35.91 25.79 -1.46
C ALA A 178 -34.70 25.01 -2.02
N ALA A 179 -34.91 24.16 -3.02
CA ALA A 179 -33.84 23.41 -3.69
C ALA A 179 -32.93 24.33 -4.52
N VAL A 180 -33.50 25.34 -5.17
CA VAL A 180 -32.73 26.34 -5.92
C VAL A 180 -31.89 27.19 -4.98
N ASP A 181 -32.43 27.62 -3.84
CA ASP A 181 -31.68 28.40 -2.86
C ASP A 181 -30.61 27.57 -2.14
N ALA A 182 -30.90 26.30 -1.83
CA ALA A 182 -29.92 25.33 -1.34
C ALA A 182 -28.75 25.14 -2.32
N LEU A 183 -29.05 24.99 -3.62
CA LEU A 183 -28.03 24.83 -4.66
C LEU A 183 -27.20 26.11 -4.84
N LYS A 184 -27.84 27.29 -4.76
CA LYS A 184 -27.15 28.60 -4.74
C LYS A 184 -26.24 28.75 -3.52
N SER A 185 -26.69 28.31 -2.35
CA SER A 185 -25.88 28.34 -1.13
C SER A 185 -24.69 27.37 -1.21
N LEU A 186 -24.87 26.18 -1.78
CA LEU A 186 -23.80 25.20 -1.96
C LEU A 186 -22.76 25.65 -3.00
N THR A 187 -23.17 26.30 -4.10
CA THR A 187 -22.22 26.92 -5.04
C THR A 187 -21.55 28.19 -4.49
N THR A 188 -22.10 28.77 -3.41
CA THR A 188 -21.59 29.99 -2.75
C THR A 188 -21.09 29.68 -1.32
N GLY A 189 -20.80 28.42 -1.03
CA GLY A 189 -20.32 27.94 0.26
C GLY A 189 -18.94 28.52 0.57
N GLY A 190 -18.93 29.64 1.30
CA GLY A 190 -17.73 30.37 1.72
C GLY A 190 -17.76 31.83 1.30
N GLY A 191 -18.61 32.63 1.97
CA GLY A 191 -18.54 34.09 2.06
C GLY A 191 -18.12 34.87 0.82
N GLY A 192 -19.09 35.41 0.06
CA GLY A 192 -19.02 36.75 -0.55
C GLY A 192 -17.84 37.11 -1.47
N SER A 193 -16.99 36.16 -1.84
CA SER A 193 -15.87 36.36 -2.75
C SER A 193 -15.83 35.16 -3.66
N THR A 194 -15.99 35.42 -4.96
CA THR A 194 -15.61 34.51 -6.07
C THR A 194 -14.49 33.58 -5.61
N PRO A 195 -14.53 32.24 -5.84
CA PRO A 195 -13.53 31.32 -5.30
C PRO A 195 -12.12 31.75 -5.74
N GLN A 196 -11.46 32.56 -4.91
CA GLN A 196 -10.12 33.02 -5.15
C GLN A 196 -9.26 31.91 -4.60
N SER A 197 -8.95 30.93 -5.46
CA SER A 197 -8.09 29.83 -5.07
C SER A 197 -6.81 30.41 -4.48
N THR A 198 -6.57 30.15 -3.19
CA THR A 198 -5.33 30.55 -2.49
C THR A 198 -4.09 29.95 -3.15
N ASN A 199 -4.28 28.91 -3.97
CA ASN A 199 -3.27 28.36 -4.84
C ASN A 199 -2.96 29.30 -6.01
N MET A 200 -1.83 30.01 -5.90
CA MET A 200 -1.29 30.92 -6.92
C MET A 200 -1.27 30.32 -8.33
N LYS A 201 -1.03 29.02 -8.46
CA LYS A 201 -0.91 28.34 -9.76
C LYS A 201 -2.27 28.09 -10.40
N ALA A 202 -3.28 27.77 -9.60
CA ALA A 202 -4.65 27.60 -10.07
C ALA A 202 -5.26 28.96 -10.48
N ALA A 203 -5.04 30.00 -9.66
CA ALA A 203 -5.51 31.35 -9.93
C ALA A 203 -4.87 31.92 -11.22
N PHE A 204 -3.57 31.70 -11.41
CA PHE A 204 -2.87 32.10 -12.63
C PHE A 204 -3.37 31.31 -13.86
N ALA A 205 -3.61 30.01 -13.75
CA ALA A 205 -4.15 29.22 -14.86
C ALA A 205 -5.56 29.69 -15.29
N ALA A 206 -6.44 29.98 -14.33
CA ALA A 206 -7.76 30.54 -14.62
C ALA A 206 -7.69 31.92 -15.30
N PHE A 207 -6.73 32.75 -14.90
CA PHE A 207 -6.45 34.03 -15.56
C PHE A 207 -5.93 33.84 -17.00
N GLN A 208 -5.03 32.88 -17.22
CA GLN A 208 -4.50 32.57 -18.54
C GLN A 208 -5.60 32.10 -19.51
N GLU A 209 -6.50 31.22 -19.08
CA GLU A 209 -7.60 30.71 -19.93
C GLU A 209 -8.50 31.85 -20.47
N VAL A 210 -8.72 32.91 -19.68
CA VAL A 210 -9.60 34.03 -20.04
C VAL A 210 -8.88 35.09 -20.86
N GLU A 211 -7.62 35.40 -20.54
CA GLU A 211 -6.89 36.51 -21.16
C GLU A 211 -6.05 36.07 -22.37
N LEU A 212 -5.59 34.82 -22.42
CA LEU A 212 -4.78 34.30 -23.54
C LEU A 212 -5.50 34.42 -24.90
N PRO A 213 -6.81 34.12 -25.04
CA PRO A 213 -7.51 34.30 -26.31
C PRO A 213 -7.54 35.75 -26.76
N LYS A 214 -7.82 36.69 -25.85
CA LYS A 214 -7.88 38.13 -26.14
C LYS A 214 -6.52 38.66 -26.61
N LEU A 215 -5.43 38.28 -25.93
CA LEU A 215 -4.08 38.68 -26.32
C LEU A 215 -3.70 38.16 -27.71
N LYS A 216 -4.16 36.95 -28.07
CA LYS A 216 -3.91 36.36 -29.40
C LYS A 216 -4.69 37.07 -30.51
N GLU A 217 -5.88 37.59 -30.21
CA GLU A 217 -6.66 38.41 -31.15
C GLU A 217 -6.02 39.78 -31.36
N GLU A 218 -5.56 40.43 -30.29
CA GLU A 218 -4.91 41.74 -30.37
C GLU A 218 -3.55 41.69 -31.08
N ASN A 219 -2.76 40.64 -30.83
CA ASN A 219 -1.35 40.59 -31.27
C ASN A 219 -0.94 39.23 -31.88
N PRO A 220 -1.59 38.74 -32.95
CA PRO A 220 -1.42 37.36 -33.46
C PRO A 220 0.01 36.99 -33.90
N ARG A 221 0.90 37.97 -34.07
CA ARG A 221 2.29 37.80 -34.50
C ARG A 221 3.27 37.48 -33.36
N LEU A 222 2.82 37.53 -32.10
CA LEU A 222 3.68 37.33 -30.93
C LEU A 222 3.97 35.84 -30.70
N LYS A 223 5.16 35.51 -30.18
CA LYS A 223 5.52 34.13 -29.79
C LYS A 223 4.91 33.78 -28.43
N LYS A 224 4.64 32.49 -28.18
CA LYS A 224 4.10 32.00 -26.88
C LYS A 224 4.82 32.55 -25.64
N SER A 225 6.15 32.55 -25.65
CA SER A 225 6.96 33.10 -24.54
C SER A 225 6.66 34.56 -24.23
N GLN A 226 6.40 35.37 -25.26
CA GLN A 226 6.10 36.79 -25.10
C GLN A 226 4.67 37.01 -24.57
N TYR A 227 3.72 36.17 -24.98
CA TYR A 227 2.38 36.16 -24.36
C TYR A 227 2.45 35.78 -22.89
N ASP A 228 3.26 34.77 -22.54
CA ASP A 228 3.46 34.35 -21.14
C ASP A 228 4.08 35.48 -20.29
N GLU A 229 5.03 36.24 -20.85
CA GLU A 229 5.61 37.43 -20.22
C GLU A 229 4.59 38.56 -20.02
N LEU A 230 3.77 38.85 -21.04
CA LEU A 230 2.68 39.83 -20.95
C LEU A 230 1.64 39.43 -19.90
N LEU A 231 1.21 38.17 -19.93
CA LEU A 231 0.26 37.60 -18.96
C LEU A 231 0.83 37.66 -17.55
N SER A 232 2.11 37.34 -17.34
CA SER A 232 2.78 37.47 -16.05
C SER A 232 2.83 38.93 -15.55
N LYS A 233 3.04 39.89 -16.47
CA LYS A 233 3.05 41.33 -16.14
C LYS A 233 1.66 41.83 -15.77
N MET A 234 0.61 41.41 -16.48
CA MET A 234 -0.77 41.74 -16.16
C MET A 234 -1.20 41.09 -14.83
N TRP A 235 -0.85 39.82 -14.65
CA TRP A 235 -1.15 39.05 -13.44
C TRP A 235 -0.60 39.69 -12.15
N LYS A 236 0.60 40.27 -12.19
CA LYS A 236 1.17 40.98 -11.03
C LYS A 236 0.33 42.17 -10.57
N LYS A 237 -0.47 42.78 -11.46
CA LYS A 237 -1.34 43.93 -11.16
C LYS A 237 -2.81 43.53 -10.99
N ASP A 238 -3.16 42.30 -11.36
CA ASP A 238 -4.54 41.86 -11.40
C ASP A 238 -5.10 41.72 -9.97
N PRO A 239 -6.33 42.20 -9.71
CA PRO A 239 -6.96 42.08 -8.39
C PRO A 239 -7.34 40.65 -8.04
N ARG A 240 -7.25 39.68 -8.96
CA ARG A 240 -7.46 38.24 -8.72
C ARG A 240 -6.20 37.51 -8.29
N ASN A 241 -5.06 38.19 -8.31
CA ASN A 241 -3.81 37.64 -7.82
C ASN A 241 -3.80 37.62 -6.28
N PRO A 242 -3.65 36.45 -5.64
CA PRO A 242 -3.63 36.37 -4.18
C PRO A 242 -2.55 37.21 -3.50
N GLN A 243 -1.49 37.57 -4.22
CA GLN A 243 -0.46 38.49 -3.72
C GLN A 243 -0.97 39.93 -3.51
N ASN A 244 -2.04 40.32 -4.19
CA ASN A 244 -2.63 41.66 -4.18
C ASN A 244 -3.85 41.76 -3.25
N PHE A 245 -4.24 40.68 -2.58
CA PHE A 245 -5.33 40.74 -1.61
C PHE A 245 -4.89 41.54 -0.37
N PRO A 246 -5.77 42.35 0.23
CA PRO A 246 -5.49 43.01 1.49
C PRO A 246 -5.15 41.94 2.52
N LYS A 247 -3.98 42.07 3.15
CA LYS A 247 -3.59 41.23 4.29
C LYS A 247 -4.17 41.91 5.52
N GLU A 248 -5.18 41.29 6.13
CA GLU A 248 -5.66 41.68 7.46
C GLU A 248 -4.63 41.36 8.55
#